data_AF-A0A971UU00-F1
#
_entry.id   AF-A0A971UU00-F1
#
_cell.length_a   1.000
_cell.length_b   1.000
_cell.length_c   1.000
_cell.angle_alpha   90.00
_cell.angle_beta   90.00
_cell.angle_gamma   90.00
#
_symmetry.space_group_name_H-M   'P 1'
#
loop_
_entity.id
_entity.type
_entity.pdbx_description
1 polymer ?
#
loop_
_entity_poly.entity_id
_entity_poly.type
_entity_poly.pdbx_seq_one_letter_code
_entity_poly.pdbx_strand_id
1 'polypeptide(L)'
;MSKPIIGVTCPWSTETWGDPVEINTYYYVERPYVKAVAKHGGIPILLAPEYDEESLDYYLDSILNTVDGILFSGGGDVKGQSSAGRLTL
;
A
#
# COMPACT_ATOMS: atom_id res chain seq x y z
N MET A 1 -21.95 8.93 16.30
CA MET A 1 -21.05 9.19 15.16
C MET A 1 -20.56 7.85 14.63
N SER A 2 -20.49 7.67 13.31
CA SER A 2 -19.82 6.51 12.72
C SER A 2 -18.33 6.53 13.08
N LYS A 3 -17.71 5.36 13.21
CA LYS A 3 -16.26 5.27 13.37
C LYS A 3 -15.61 5.59 12.02
N PRO A 4 -14.55 6.43 11.97
CA PRO A 4 -13.90 6.76 10.71
C PRO A 4 -13.18 5.54 10.12
N ILE A 5 -13.32 5.32 8.82
CA ILE A 5 -12.62 4.30 8.05
C ILE A 5 -11.27 4.87 7.61
N ILE A 6 -10.17 4.25 8.03
CA ILE A 6 -8.82 4.68 7.68
C ILE A 6 -8.20 3.63 6.76
N GLY A 7 -7.91 4.02 5.52
CA GLY A 7 -7.13 3.21 4.59
C GLY A 7 -5.67 3.16 5.02
N VAL A 8 -5.09 1.97 5.11
CA VAL A 8 -3.69 1.74 5.49
C VAL A 8 -2.99 1.10 4.30
N THR A 9 -1.96 1.77 3.77
CA THR A 9 -1.21 1.26 2.62
C THR A 9 -0.46 -0.03 2.95
N CYS A 10 -0.39 -0.95 2.00
CA CYS A 10 0.42 -2.17 2.09
C CYS A 10 1.64 -2.06 1.17
N PRO A 11 2.80 -1.63 1.66
CA PRO A 11 3.99 -1.49 0.83
C PRO A 11 4.52 -2.86 0.42
N TRP A 12 5.09 -2.94 -0.77
CA TRP A 12 5.98 -4.02 -1.20
C TRP A 12 7.32 -3.40 -1.60
N SER A 13 8.43 -4.01 -1.18
CA SER A 13 9.77 -3.53 -1.56
C SER A 13 10.74 -4.70 -1.73
N THR A 14 11.63 -4.56 -2.72
CA THR A 14 12.71 -5.52 -2.98
C THR A 14 13.71 -5.60 -1.84
N GLU A 15 13.93 -4.52 -1.08
CA GLU A 15 14.82 -4.55 0.09
C GLU A 15 14.27 -5.43 1.21
N THR A 16 12.95 -5.53 1.31
CA THR A 16 12.28 -6.29 2.37
C THR A 16 12.07 -7.74 1.95
N TRP A 17 11.85 -8.02 0.66
CA TRP A 17 11.40 -9.35 0.17
C TRP A 17 12.21 -9.96 -0.98
N GLY A 18 13.22 -9.25 -1.51
CA GLY A 18 14.02 -9.71 -2.64
C GLY A 18 13.34 -9.50 -4.00
N ASP A 19 14.04 -9.89 -5.06
CA ASP A 19 13.56 -9.81 -6.45
C ASP A 19 12.37 -10.79 -6.64
N PRO A 20 11.29 -10.41 -7.34
CA PRO A 20 10.03 -11.15 -7.39
C PRO A 20 10.08 -12.42 -8.27
N VAL A 21 11.24 -13.08 -8.37
CA VAL A 21 11.48 -14.16 -9.33
C VAL A 21 10.68 -15.44 -9.00
N GLU A 22 10.11 -15.61 -7.81
CA GLU A 22 9.29 -16.80 -7.51
C GLU A 22 8.02 -16.51 -6.71
N ILE A 23 6.87 -16.63 -7.41
CA ILE A 23 5.61 -17.27 -7.00
C ILE A 23 5.32 -17.26 -5.48
N ASN A 24 4.33 -16.44 -5.06
CA ASN A 24 3.72 -16.30 -3.71
C ASN A 24 4.16 -15.08 -2.87
N THR A 25 4.20 -13.89 -3.45
CA THR A 25 4.28 -12.66 -2.66
C THR A 25 2.90 -12.29 -2.09
N TYR A 26 2.88 -11.65 -0.91
CA TYR A 26 1.65 -11.15 -0.30
C TYR A 26 1.84 -9.68 0.09
N TYR A 27 0.79 -8.89 -0.11
CA TYR A 27 0.72 -7.54 0.46
C TYR A 27 0.42 -7.65 1.95
N TYR A 28 1.21 -6.97 2.77
CA TYR A 28 0.96 -6.86 4.20
C TYR A 28 1.30 -5.47 4.70
N VAL A 29 0.87 -5.20 5.92
CA VAL A 29 1.32 -4.08 6.71
C VAL A 29 1.60 -4.57 8.11
N GLU A 30 2.60 -4.00 8.78
CA GLU A 30 2.91 -4.38 10.14
C GLU A 30 1.74 -4.04 11.08
N ARG A 31 1.49 -4.95 12.03
CA ARG A 31 0.40 -4.83 13.01
C ARG A 31 0.33 -3.48 13.77
N PRO A 32 1.44 -2.77 14.09
CA PRO A 32 1.38 -1.50 14.79
C PRO A 32 0.51 -0.43 14.09
N TYR A 33 0.51 -0.36 12.75
CA TYR A 33 -0.28 0.61 12.00
C TYR A 33 -1.79 0.39 12.21
N VAL A 34 -2.26 -0.83 11.94
CA VAL A 34 -3.69 -1.18 12.12
C VAL A 34 -4.12 -1.14 13.59
N LYS A 35 -3.21 -1.51 14.51
CA LYS A 35 -3.48 -1.44 15.96
C LYS A 35 -3.61 0.00 16.43
N ALA A 36 -2.81 0.92 15.90
CA ALA A 36 -2.90 2.34 16.24
C ALA A 36 -4.26 2.92 15.81
N VAL A 37 -4.72 2.63 14.58
CA VAL A 37 -6.04 3.05 14.09
C VAL A 37 -7.16 2.50 15.00
N ALA A 38 -7.18 1.19 15.24
CA ALA A 38 -8.21 0.56 16.05
C ALA A 38 -8.23 1.08 17.50
N LYS A 39 -7.06 1.30 18.10
CA LYS A 39 -6.91 1.83 19.47
C LYS A 39 -7.53 3.23 19.62
N HIS A 40 -7.53 4.04 18.57
CA HIS A 40 -8.06 5.41 18.59
C HIS A 40 -9.45 5.52 17.96
N GLY A 41 -10.17 4.40 17.84
CA GLY A 41 -11.58 4.38 17.45
C GLY A 41 -11.86 4.36 15.96
N GLY A 42 -10.84 4.28 15.10
CA GLY A 42 -10.99 4.09 13.66
C GLY A 42 -11.18 2.63 13.25
N ILE A 43 -11.64 2.42 12.01
CA ILE A 43 -11.73 1.12 11.35
C ILE A 43 -10.60 1.04 10.31
N PRO A 44 -9.56 0.21 10.51
CA PRO A 44 -8.50 0.05 9.53
C PRO A 44 -8.96 -0.83 8.35
N ILE A 45 -8.73 -0.37 7.12
CA ILE A 45 -8.85 -1.17 5.89
C ILE A 45 -7.49 -1.22 5.21
N LEU A 46 -7.07 -2.41 4.78
CA LEU A 46 -5.82 -2.58 4.05
C LEU A 46 -6.01 -2.20 2.58
N LEU A 47 -5.13 -1.33 2.07
CA LEU A 47 -5.12 -0.91 0.67
C LEU A 47 -3.99 -1.65 -0.05
N ALA A 48 -4.36 -2.61 -0.90
CA ALA A 48 -3.42 -3.29 -1.78
C ALA A 48 -2.99 -2.34 -2.91
N PRO A 49 -1.69 -2.24 -3.24
CA PRO A 49 -1.19 -1.40 -4.32
C PRO A 49 -1.35 -2.08 -5.70
N GLU A 50 -2.48 -2.76 -5.91
CA GLU A 50 -2.79 -3.45 -7.16
C GLU A 50 -3.64 -2.53 -8.04
N TYR A 51 -3.13 -2.14 -9.21
CA TYR A 51 -3.83 -1.30 -10.16
C TYR A 51 -3.32 -1.57 -11.58
N ASP A 52 -4.19 -1.35 -12.56
CA ASP A 52 -3.78 -1.14 -13.95
C ASP A 52 -3.65 0.36 -14.23
N GLU A 53 -2.68 0.74 -15.08
CA GLU A 53 -2.41 2.15 -15.39
C GLU A 53 -3.60 2.84 -16.07
N GLU A 54 -4.38 2.10 -16.88
CA GLU A 54 -5.53 2.65 -17.60
C GLU A 54 -6.68 3.08 -16.67
N SER A 55 -6.80 2.43 -15.51
CA SER A 55 -7.88 2.65 -14.54
C SER A 55 -7.42 3.35 -13.26
N LEU A 56 -6.16 3.80 -13.16
CA LEU A 56 -5.57 4.33 -11.93
C LEU A 56 -6.44 5.43 -11.29
N ASP A 57 -6.89 6.41 -12.07
CA ASP A 57 -7.73 7.51 -11.56
C ASP A 57 -9.03 6.99 -10.95
N TYR A 58 -9.68 6.01 -11.60
CA TYR A 58 -10.91 5.40 -11.10
C TYR A 58 -10.67 4.62 -9.79
N TYR A 59 -9.56 3.88 -9.68
CA TYR A 59 -9.17 3.20 -8.44
C TYR A 59 -8.94 4.19 -7.30
N LEU A 60 -8.20 5.27 -7.57
CA LEU A 60 -7.93 6.31 -6.58
C LEU A 60 -9.22 6.98 -6.12
N ASP A 61 -10.10 7.36 -7.05
CA ASP A 61 -11.40 7.95 -6.73
C ASP A 61 -12.26 6.98 -5.89
N SER A 62 -12.27 5.69 -6.24
CA SER A 62 -13.02 4.68 -5.48
C SER A 62 -12.50 4.52 -4.05
N ILE A 63 -11.17 4.53 -3.86
CA ILE A 63 -10.55 4.48 -2.53
C ILE A 63 -10.91 5.75 -1.73
N LEU A 64 -10.73 6.93 -2.33
CA LEU A 64 -10.98 8.21 -1.67
C LEU A 64 -12.45 8.42 -1.30
N ASN A 65 -13.39 7.83 -2.06
CA ASN A 65 -14.81 7.82 -1.71
C ASN A 65 -15.18 6.77 -0.65
N THR A 66 -14.30 5.81 -0.36
CA THR A 66 -14.54 4.72 0.61
C THR A 66 -13.98 5.05 1.99
N VAL A 67 -12.86 5.78 2.07
CA VAL A 67 -12.13 6.02 3.32
C VAL A 67 -12.30 7.48 3.78
N ASP A 68 -12.35 7.68 5.09
CA ASP A 68 -12.38 9.02 5.71
C ASP A 68 -10.97 9.62 5.85
N GLY A 69 -9.93 8.80 5.68
CA GLY A 69 -8.53 9.20 5.72
C GLY A 69 -7.57 8.09 5.30
N ILE A 70 -6.34 8.47 5.00
CA ILE A 70 -5.27 7.54 4.59
C ILE A 70 -4.10 7.63 5.56
N LEU A 71 -3.60 6.46 5.97
CA LEU A 71 -2.35 6.28 6.69
C LEU A 71 -1.33 5.62 5.76
N PHE A 72 -0.34 6.39 5.33
CA PHE A 72 0.84 5.86 4.68
C PHE A 72 1.69 5.14 5.73
N SER A 73 1.72 3.81 5.66
CA SER A 73 2.62 3.00 6.47
C SER A 73 4.07 3.18 6.01
N GLY A 74 5.02 2.97 6.93
CA GLY A 74 6.45 2.97 6.59
C GLY A 74 6.83 1.78 5.71
N GLY A 75 8.02 1.82 5.13
CA GLY A 75 8.54 0.80 4.21
C GLY A 75 9.97 1.11 3.76
N GLY A 76 10.37 0.47 2.65
CA GLY A 76 11.66 0.69 1.98
C GLY A 76 11.78 2.06 1.31
N ASP A 77 12.86 2.25 0.53
CA ASP A 77 13.13 3.52 -0.15
C ASP A 77 12.02 3.86 -1.17
N VAL A 78 11.67 5.15 -1.25
CA VAL A 78 10.70 5.69 -2.22
C VAL A 78 11.39 6.04 -3.54
N LYS A 79 12.73 6.06 -3.57
CA LYS A 79 13.48 6.16 -4.84
C LYS A 79 13.11 4.97 -5.71
N GLY A 80 12.25 5.23 -6.68
CA GLY A 80 11.88 4.25 -7.68
C GLY A 80 13.14 3.64 -8.28
N GLN A 81 13.05 2.36 -8.62
CA GLN A 81 13.84 1.87 -9.74
C GLN A 81 13.57 2.82 -10.90
N SER A 82 14.45 3.81 -11.07
CA SER A 82 14.51 4.57 -12.30
C SER A 82 14.62 3.54 -13.40
N SER A 83 13.75 3.64 -14.39
CA SER A 83 13.78 2.87 -15.65
C SER A 83 15.05 3.14 -16.49
N ALA A 84 16.18 3.45 -15.84
CA ALA A 84 17.52 3.57 -16.39
C ALA A 84 18.37 2.41 -15.84
N GLY A 85 18.26 1.23 -16.45
CA GLY A 85 19.11 0.12 -16.03
C GLY A 85 18.85 -1.27 -16.59
N ARG A 86 17.88 -1.50 -17.49
CA ARG A 86 17.87 -2.75 -18.28
C ARG A 86 18.80 -2.57 -19.49
N LEU A 87 20.10 -2.41 -19.22
CA LEU A 87 21.12 -2.64 -20.22
C LEU A 87 21.21 -4.15 -20.43
N THR A 88 20.79 -4.54 -21.62
CA THR A 88 21.17 -5.78 -22.30
C THR A 88 22.60 -6.19 -21.98
N LEU A 89 22.76 -7.40 -21.44
CA LEU A 89 23.86 -8.30 -21.75
C LEU A 89 23.28 -9.69 -22.00
#